data_AF-A0A932B1U1-F1
#
_entry.id   AF-A0A932B1U1-F1
#
_cell.length_a   1.000
_cell.length_b   1.000
_cell.length_c   1.000
_cell.angle_alpha   90.00
_cell.angle_beta   90.00
_cell.angle_gamma   90.00
#
_symmetry.space_group_name_H-M   'P 1'
#
loop_
_entity.id
_entity.type
_entity.pdbx_description
1 polymer ?
#
loop_
_entity_poly.entity_id
_entity_poly.type
_entity_poly.pdbx_seq_one_letter_code
_entity_poly.pdbx_strand_id
1 'polypeptide(L)'
;ILPMLDAQPEMYKAQAPYQIWLWVYLSNWTDAMGIGPESLPHFWSLAVEEQFYLVWPLLVFSLRTAPRVAVACVVVAIISLLCRMALFNADANHYVVYQWTICRMDALALGGLAAACWRVEAWRNWLAAHRTQLSWALLVFLGASFLWTHAFPRTSFRGATEGYTALAIGFAAWLYASANRDASMASAGGSGPVSAPIWHRAMRLSGLQSVGKYSYGMYVVHKPLHDLFSVKLLSKFGVQTAGHIGNACLHVLVVMLVSYATAWLSYHLYEVHFLRLKRYFA
;
A
#
# COMPACT_ATOMS: atom_id res chain seq x y z
N ILE A 1 -6.97 -19.75 -2.50
CA ILE A 1 -5.57 -19.87 -2.01
C ILE A 1 -5.56 -20.50 -0.62
N LEU A 2 -6.13 -19.85 0.41
CA LEU A 2 -6.10 -20.38 1.78
C LEU A 2 -6.70 -21.79 1.96
N PRO A 3 -7.90 -22.11 1.42
CA PRO A 3 -8.49 -23.46 1.57
C PRO A 3 -7.74 -24.57 0.81
N MET A 4 -6.77 -24.20 -0.03
CA MET A 4 -5.99 -25.13 -0.84
C MET A 4 -4.53 -25.17 -0.39
N LEU A 5 -4.15 -24.57 0.74
CA LEU A 5 -2.76 -24.58 1.24
C LEU A 5 -2.23 -26.01 1.38
N ASP A 6 -3.08 -26.96 1.80
CA ASP A 6 -2.76 -28.39 1.92
C ASP A 6 -2.56 -29.10 0.57
N ALA A 7 -3.05 -28.51 -0.52
CA ALA A 7 -3.02 -29.08 -1.87
C ALA A 7 -1.91 -28.47 -2.76
N GLN A 8 -1.15 -27.50 -2.23
CA GLN A 8 -0.04 -26.81 -2.90
C GLN A 8 1.31 -27.48 -2.53
N PRO A 9 2.43 -27.20 -3.22
CA PRO A 9 3.72 -27.86 -2.94
C PRO A 9 4.14 -27.79 -1.47
N GLU A 10 4.97 -28.74 -1.03
CA GLU A 10 5.36 -29.02 0.37
C GLU A 10 5.59 -27.79 1.27
N MET A 11 6.13 -26.69 0.72
CA MET A 11 6.28 -25.40 1.41
C MET A 11 4.98 -24.85 2.02
N TYR A 12 3.84 -25.01 1.34
CA TYR A 12 2.54 -24.53 1.84
C TYR A 12 1.91 -25.52 2.84
N LYS A 13 2.11 -26.83 2.65
CA LYS A 13 1.64 -27.87 3.58
C LYS A 13 2.27 -27.75 4.96
N ALA A 14 3.58 -27.48 5.01
CA ALA A 14 4.30 -27.29 6.27
C ALA A 14 3.74 -26.12 7.11
N GLN A 15 2.94 -25.24 6.50
CA GLN A 15 2.41 -24.03 7.13
C GLN A 15 0.91 -24.07 7.39
N ALA A 16 0.23 -25.15 6.99
CA ALA A 16 -1.17 -25.36 7.28
C ALA A 16 -1.54 -25.23 8.76
N PRO A 17 -0.69 -25.66 9.74
CA PRO A 17 -0.98 -25.44 11.16
C PRO A 17 -1.07 -23.95 11.56
N TYR A 18 -0.38 -23.07 10.83
CA TYR A 18 -0.32 -21.63 11.12
C TYR A 18 -1.33 -20.80 10.33
N GLN A 19 -2.15 -21.44 9.49
CA GLN A 19 -3.10 -20.74 8.62
C GLN A 19 -4.12 -19.90 9.39
N ILE A 20 -4.41 -20.26 10.65
CA ILE A 20 -5.36 -19.52 11.50
C ILE A 20 -4.99 -18.05 11.58
N TRP A 21 -3.68 -17.72 11.66
CA TRP A 21 -3.19 -16.35 11.72
C TRP A 21 -3.45 -15.55 10.44
N LEU A 22 -3.56 -16.23 9.28
CA LEU A 22 -3.98 -15.60 8.03
C LEU A 22 -5.49 -15.33 8.04
N TRP A 23 -6.29 -16.29 8.53
CA TRP A 23 -7.75 -16.16 8.59
C TRP A 23 -8.21 -15.06 9.55
N VAL A 24 -7.54 -14.90 10.69
CA VAL A 24 -7.88 -13.88 11.69
C VAL A 24 -7.09 -12.58 11.52
N TYR A 25 -6.35 -12.42 10.41
CA TYR A 25 -5.56 -11.22 10.11
C TYR A 25 -4.57 -10.84 11.21
N LEU A 26 -3.83 -11.82 11.74
CA LEU A 26 -2.77 -11.62 12.75
C LEU A 26 -1.37 -12.03 12.27
N SER A 27 -1.22 -12.40 11.00
CA SER A 27 0.09 -12.81 10.44
C SER A 27 1.17 -11.75 10.60
N ASN A 28 0.82 -10.47 10.54
CA ASN A 28 1.76 -9.37 10.72
C ASN A 28 2.39 -9.31 12.13
N TRP A 29 1.73 -9.90 13.13
CA TRP A 29 2.27 -10.05 14.47
C TRP A 29 3.08 -11.34 14.60
N THR A 30 2.54 -12.46 14.13
CA THR A 30 3.14 -13.78 14.31
C THR A 30 4.36 -14.02 13.42
N ASP A 31 4.33 -13.56 12.18
CA ASP A 31 5.46 -13.68 11.24
C ASP A 31 6.67 -12.90 11.79
N ALA A 32 6.42 -11.69 12.31
CA ALA A 32 7.45 -10.86 12.93
C ALA A 32 8.07 -11.49 14.19
N MET A 33 7.35 -12.39 14.87
CA MET A 33 7.82 -13.16 16.02
C MET A 33 8.43 -14.51 15.63
N GLY A 34 8.41 -14.89 14.34
CA GLY A 34 8.89 -16.19 13.86
C GLY A 34 7.93 -17.37 14.12
N ILE A 35 6.64 -17.10 14.33
CA ILE A 35 5.61 -18.09 14.70
C ILE A 35 4.55 -18.27 13.59
N GLY A 36 4.66 -17.53 12.48
CA GLY A 36 3.64 -17.51 11.44
C GLY A 36 4.07 -18.09 10.08
N PRO A 37 3.15 -18.16 9.11
CA PRO A 37 3.39 -18.82 7.83
C PRO A 37 4.31 -18.01 6.89
N GLU A 38 5.53 -18.50 6.65
CA GLU A 38 6.52 -17.88 5.76
C GLU A 38 6.16 -17.90 4.25
N SER A 39 5.13 -18.65 3.84
CA SER A 39 4.78 -18.91 2.43
C SER A 39 3.94 -17.79 1.81
N LEU A 40 3.25 -17.00 2.64
CA LEU A 40 2.46 -15.84 2.22
C LEU A 40 2.94 -14.56 2.95
N PRO A 41 4.24 -14.24 2.89
CA PRO A 41 4.87 -13.23 3.73
C PRO A 41 4.52 -11.81 3.26
N HIS A 42 3.69 -11.63 2.23
CA HIS A 42 3.19 -10.33 1.81
C HIS A 42 1.89 -9.95 2.55
N PHE A 43 1.08 -10.91 3.01
CA PHE A 43 -0.24 -10.65 3.61
C PHE A 43 -0.20 -9.89 4.94
N TRP A 44 0.97 -9.65 5.53
CA TRP A 44 1.10 -8.79 6.71
C TRP A 44 0.47 -7.40 6.49
N SER A 45 0.61 -6.80 5.30
CA SER A 45 0.05 -5.45 5.08
C SER A 45 -1.47 -5.48 4.95
N LEU A 46 -2.04 -6.57 4.42
CA LEU A 46 -3.49 -6.79 4.44
C LEU A 46 -4.03 -6.93 5.87
N ALA A 47 -3.30 -7.64 6.73
CA ALA A 47 -3.64 -7.73 8.15
C ALA A 47 -3.63 -6.37 8.86
N VAL A 48 -2.65 -5.51 8.56
CA VAL A 48 -2.61 -4.13 9.06
C VAL A 48 -3.83 -3.33 8.58
N GLU A 49 -4.20 -3.46 7.30
CA GLU A 49 -5.37 -2.79 6.72
C GLU A 49 -6.68 -3.21 7.40
N GLU A 50 -6.93 -4.51 7.54
CA GLU A 50 -8.15 -5.01 8.20
C GLU A 50 -8.23 -4.59 9.66
N GLN A 51 -7.13 -4.66 10.41
CA GLN A 51 -7.08 -4.20 11.81
C GLN A 51 -7.36 -2.69 11.91
N PHE A 52 -6.82 -1.89 10.99
CA PHE A 52 -7.11 -0.46 10.93
C PHE A 52 -8.59 -0.21 10.64
N TYR A 53 -9.15 -0.85 9.60
CA TYR A 53 -10.55 -0.66 9.20
C TYR A 53 -11.57 -1.27 10.15
N LEU A 54 -11.17 -2.20 11.02
CA LEU A 54 -12.01 -2.68 12.11
C LEU A 54 -12.28 -1.59 13.16
N VAL A 55 -11.26 -0.79 13.49
CA VAL A 55 -11.32 0.24 14.55
C VAL A 55 -11.73 1.61 13.99
N TRP A 56 -11.27 1.94 12.78
CA TRP A 56 -11.36 3.28 12.21
C TRP A 56 -12.79 3.84 12.09
N PRO A 57 -13.82 3.08 11.66
CA PRO A 57 -15.20 3.59 11.58
C PRO A 57 -15.74 4.06 12.93
N LEU A 58 -15.44 3.35 14.02
CA LEU A 58 -15.86 3.71 15.37
C LEU A 58 -15.19 5.01 15.83
N LEU A 59 -13.91 5.18 15.50
CA LEU A 59 -13.16 6.40 15.82
C LEU A 59 -13.73 7.60 15.05
N VAL A 60 -13.95 7.47 13.75
CA VAL A 60 -14.55 8.55 12.92
C VAL A 60 -15.96 8.89 13.41
N PHE A 61 -16.78 7.87 13.72
CA PHE A 61 -18.10 8.05 14.30
C PHE A 61 -18.08 8.77 15.64
N SER A 62 -17.10 8.48 16.50
CA SER A 62 -16.98 9.09 17.83
C SER A 62 -16.50 10.54 17.77
N LEU A 63 -15.55 10.85 16.87
CA LEU A 63 -14.97 12.19 16.75
C LEU A 63 -15.89 13.19 16.04
N ARG A 64 -16.81 12.71 15.18
CA ARG A 64 -17.89 13.44 14.49
C ARG A 64 -17.47 14.54 13.51
N THR A 65 -16.35 15.22 13.72
CA THR A 65 -15.93 16.37 12.91
C THR A 65 -14.59 16.11 12.21
N ALA A 66 -14.45 16.63 10.99
CA ALA A 66 -13.23 16.48 10.21
C ALA A 66 -11.97 17.03 10.91
N PRO A 67 -12.00 18.19 11.61
CA PRO A 67 -10.83 18.65 12.37
C PRO A 67 -10.41 17.69 13.48
N ARG A 68 -11.37 17.08 14.21
CA ARG A 68 -11.04 16.10 15.26
C ARG A 68 -10.46 14.82 14.66
N VAL A 69 -11.00 14.35 13.53
CA VAL A 69 -10.45 13.22 12.78
C VAL A 69 -9.02 13.53 12.30
N ALA A 70 -8.77 14.73 11.79
CA ALA A 70 -7.44 15.16 11.39
C ALA A 70 -6.44 15.13 12.55
N VAL A 71 -6.83 15.63 13.74
CA VAL A 71 -6.00 15.53 14.95
C VAL A 71 -5.72 14.06 15.30
N ALA A 72 -6.73 13.20 15.26
CA ALA A 72 -6.53 11.76 15.52
C ALA A 72 -5.57 11.11 14.51
N CYS A 73 -5.66 11.45 13.22
CA CYS A 73 -4.71 10.99 12.21
C CYS A 73 -3.27 11.40 12.54
N VAL A 74 -3.06 12.65 12.96
CA VAL A 74 -1.74 13.15 13.35
C VAL A 74 -1.23 12.43 14.60
N VAL A 75 -2.09 12.23 15.61
CA VAL A 75 -1.74 11.46 16.81
C VAL A 75 -1.33 10.03 16.46
N VAL A 76 -2.10 9.33 15.61
CA VAL A 76 -1.77 7.99 15.14
C VAL A 76 -0.43 7.98 14.42
N ALA A 77 -0.18 8.95 13.52
CA ALA A 77 1.09 9.04 12.80
C ALA A 77 2.29 9.23 13.75
N ILE A 78 2.14 10.10 14.76
CA ILE A 78 3.17 10.32 15.79
C ILE A 78 3.40 9.05 16.61
N ILE A 79 2.33 8.37 17.05
CA ILE A 79 2.44 7.11 17.81
C ILE A 79 3.21 6.06 16.99
N SER A 80 2.90 5.92 15.69
CA SER A 80 3.62 4.96 14.84
C SER A 80 5.10 5.31 14.67
N LEU A 81 5.44 6.59 14.54
CA LEU A 81 6.83 7.04 14.47
C LEU A 81 7.58 6.74 15.78
N LEU A 82 7.00 7.15 16.92
CA LEU A 82 7.59 6.91 18.24
C LEU A 82 7.74 5.42 18.54
N CYS A 83 6.76 4.61 18.15
CA CYS A 83 6.81 3.16 18.30
C CYS A 83 7.98 2.57 17.51
N ARG A 84 8.17 2.96 16.25
CA ARG A 84 9.33 2.52 15.45
C ARG A 84 10.66 2.96 16.05
N MET A 85 10.75 4.20 16.53
CA MET A 85 11.97 4.71 17.19
C MET A 85 12.28 3.90 18.46
N ALA A 86 11.28 3.66 19.30
CA ALA A 86 11.44 2.90 20.53
C ALA A 86 11.86 1.45 20.27
N LEU A 87 11.20 0.78 19.31
CA LEU A 87 11.52 -0.61 18.96
C LEU A 87 12.90 -0.73 18.34
N PHE A 88 13.30 0.21 17.48
CA PHE A 88 14.64 0.20 16.90
C PHE A 88 15.71 0.43 17.97
N ASN A 89 15.50 1.37 18.90
CA ASN A 89 16.42 1.63 20.01
C ASN A 89 16.48 0.49 21.03
N ALA A 90 15.47 -0.38 21.06
CA ALA A 90 15.44 -1.60 21.87
C ALA A 90 16.03 -2.82 21.13
N ASP A 91 16.69 -2.61 19.98
CA ASP A 91 17.23 -3.67 19.12
C ASP A 91 16.20 -4.75 18.76
N ALA A 92 14.92 -4.35 18.64
CA ALA A 92 13.86 -5.26 18.24
C ALA A 92 14.12 -5.80 16.83
N ASN A 93 13.64 -7.02 16.58
CA ASN A 93 13.70 -7.63 15.25
C ASN A 93 13.16 -6.68 14.18
N HIS A 94 13.91 -6.47 13.10
CA HIS A 94 13.50 -5.57 12.01
C HIS A 94 12.11 -5.93 11.40
N TYR A 95 11.69 -7.19 11.44
CA TYR A 95 10.35 -7.59 11.01
C TYR A 95 9.25 -7.00 11.92
N VAL A 96 9.51 -6.91 13.23
CA VAL A 96 8.61 -6.26 14.21
C VAL A 96 8.40 -4.79 13.84
N VAL A 97 9.51 -4.06 13.63
CA VAL A 97 9.47 -2.65 13.23
C VAL A 97 8.78 -2.44 11.88
N TYR A 98 8.90 -3.43 10.98
CA TYR A 98 8.38 -3.35 9.61
C TYR A 98 6.90 -3.76 9.47
N GLN A 99 6.41 -4.74 10.24
CA GLN A 99 5.11 -5.38 9.99
C GLN A 99 4.04 -5.08 11.03
N TRP A 100 4.41 -4.72 12.26
CA TRP A 100 3.41 -4.49 13.30
C TRP A 100 2.50 -3.31 12.96
N THR A 101 1.22 -3.49 13.25
CA THR A 101 0.17 -2.52 12.92
C THR A 101 0.46 -1.15 13.51
N ILE A 102 0.93 -1.12 14.76
CA ILE A 102 1.26 0.13 15.45
C ILE A 102 2.36 0.89 14.70
N CYS A 103 3.30 0.19 14.04
CA CYS A 103 4.38 0.81 13.29
C CYS A 103 3.97 1.31 11.89
N ARG A 104 2.82 0.87 11.36
CA ARG A 104 2.45 1.00 9.93
C ARG A 104 1.09 1.67 9.68
N MET A 105 0.28 1.84 10.71
CA MET A 105 -1.03 2.51 10.60
C MET A 105 -0.93 4.01 10.29
N ASP A 106 0.27 4.62 10.36
CA ASP A 106 0.51 6.01 9.97
C ASP A 106 0.21 6.27 8.49
N ALA A 107 0.56 5.35 7.59
CA ALA A 107 0.28 5.50 6.16
C ALA A 107 -1.23 5.63 5.88
N LEU A 108 -2.04 4.79 6.53
CA LEU A 108 -3.50 4.81 6.42
C LEU A 108 -4.07 6.07 7.10
N ALA A 109 -3.57 6.41 8.29
CA ALA A 109 -3.99 7.60 9.02
C ALA A 109 -3.68 8.90 8.23
N LEU A 110 -2.53 8.99 7.56
CA LEU A 110 -2.17 10.15 6.74
C LEU A 110 -3.03 10.25 5.46
N GLY A 111 -3.46 9.12 4.89
CA GLY A 111 -4.53 9.10 3.89
C GLY A 111 -5.85 9.64 4.45
N GLY A 112 -6.21 9.23 5.67
CA GLY A 112 -7.35 9.77 6.42
C GLY A 112 -7.23 11.28 6.70
N LEU A 113 -6.02 11.77 6.98
CA LEU A 113 -5.75 13.20 7.17
C LEU A 113 -6.00 13.97 5.89
N ALA A 114 -5.53 13.47 4.73
CA ALA A 114 -5.83 14.07 3.44
C ALA A 114 -7.35 14.16 3.19
N ALA A 115 -8.10 13.11 3.51
CA ALA A 115 -9.56 13.10 3.42
C ALA A 115 -10.23 14.10 4.40
N ALA A 116 -9.73 14.20 5.63
CA ALA A 116 -10.22 15.16 6.62
C ALA A 116 -9.96 16.61 6.18
N CYS A 117 -8.77 16.89 5.62
CA CYS A 117 -8.44 18.19 5.05
C CYS A 117 -9.35 18.59 3.90
N TRP A 118 -9.77 17.62 3.10
CA TRP A 118 -10.72 17.86 2.02
C TRP A 118 -12.11 18.30 2.52
N ARG A 119 -12.52 17.82 3.70
CA ARG A 119 -13.83 18.09 4.30
C ARG A 119 -13.91 19.46 4.99
N VAL A 120 -12.77 20.10 5.29
CA VAL A 120 -12.72 21.43 5.89
C VAL A 120 -12.49 22.46 4.78
N GLU A 121 -13.50 23.28 4.49
CA GLU A 121 -13.47 24.22 3.37
C GLU A 121 -12.27 25.18 3.42
N ALA A 122 -11.98 25.77 4.58
CA ALA A 122 -10.84 26.67 4.75
C ALA A 122 -9.51 26.00 4.38
N TRP A 123 -9.30 24.75 4.83
CA TRP A 123 -8.07 24.00 4.56
C TRP A 123 -8.01 23.58 3.09
N ARG A 124 -9.14 23.12 2.53
CA ARG A 124 -9.25 22.78 1.11
C ARG A 124 -8.89 23.96 0.21
N ASN A 125 -9.45 25.14 0.51
CA ASN A 125 -9.23 26.35 -0.27
C ASN A 125 -7.78 26.82 -0.15
N TRP A 126 -7.18 26.77 1.04
CA TRP A 126 -5.77 27.08 1.25
C TRP A 126 -4.84 26.14 0.48
N LEU A 127 -5.08 24.82 0.56
CA LEU A 127 -4.30 23.81 -0.17
C LEU A 127 -4.44 23.97 -1.68
N ALA A 128 -5.63 24.32 -2.17
CA ALA A 128 -5.86 24.59 -3.59
C ALA A 128 -5.11 25.85 -4.06
N ALA A 129 -5.09 26.91 -3.24
CA ALA A 129 -4.38 28.16 -3.54
C ALA A 129 -2.86 27.96 -3.62
N HIS A 130 -2.30 27.07 -2.80
CA HIS A 130 -0.85 26.81 -2.71
C HIS A 130 -0.40 25.54 -3.44
N ARG A 131 -1.25 24.95 -4.28
CA ARG A 131 -1.02 23.62 -4.88
C ARG A 131 0.32 23.47 -5.61
N THR A 132 0.77 24.53 -6.30
CA THR A 132 2.01 24.50 -7.09
C THR A 132 3.23 24.53 -6.16
N GLN A 133 3.23 25.43 -5.18
CA GLN A 133 4.28 25.54 -4.17
C GLN A 133 4.37 24.25 -3.35
N LEU A 134 3.24 23.68 -2.96
CA LEU A 134 3.19 22.43 -2.20
C LEU A 134 3.68 21.24 -3.03
N SER A 135 3.42 21.19 -4.33
CA SER A 135 3.92 20.14 -5.22
C SER A 135 5.45 20.19 -5.34
N TRP A 136 6.01 21.39 -5.49
CA TRP A 136 7.47 21.57 -5.50
C TRP A 136 8.09 21.26 -4.14
N ALA A 137 7.51 21.75 -3.06
CA ALA A 137 7.95 21.44 -1.69
C ALA A 137 7.93 19.93 -1.44
N LEU A 138 6.89 19.23 -1.91
CA LEU A 138 6.79 17.78 -1.79
C LEU A 138 7.87 17.06 -2.59
N LEU A 139 8.13 17.47 -3.83
CA LEU A 139 9.18 16.88 -4.66
C LEU A 139 10.55 17.04 -4.00
N VAL A 140 10.85 18.25 -3.51
CA VAL A 140 12.10 18.53 -2.79
C VAL A 140 12.19 17.72 -1.50
N PHE A 141 11.10 17.66 -0.72
CA PHE A 141 11.03 16.89 0.51
C PHE A 141 11.28 15.40 0.28
N LEU A 142 10.64 14.79 -0.73
CA LEU A 142 10.83 13.38 -1.06
C LEU A 142 12.22 13.11 -1.63
N GLY A 143 12.76 13.99 -2.47
CA GLY A 143 14.13 13.89 -2.99
C GLY A 143 15.17 13.99 -1.87
N ALA A 144 15.02 14.96 -0.97
CA ALA A 144 15.88 15.11 0.20
C ALA A 144 15.79 13.90 1.13
N SER A 145 14.56 13.40 1.37
CA SER A 145 14.34 12.20 2.20
C SER A 145 14.96 10.94 1.58
N PHE A 146 14.89 10.79 0.25
CA PHE A 146 15.51 9.68 -0.47
C PHE A 146 17.04 9.69 -0.29
N LEU A 147 17.67 10.85 -0.43
CA LEU A 147 19.11 11.01 -0.23
C LEU A 147 19.50 10.80 1.24
N TRP A 148 18.76 11.40 2.17
CA TRP A 148 19.02 11.34 3.62
C TRP A 148 18.93 9.93 4.19
N THR A 149 17.98 9.14 3.68
CA THR A 149 17.74 7.77 4.16
C THR A 149 18.53 6.72 3.39
N HIS A 150 19.24 7.09 2.33
CA HIS A 150 19.90 6.17 1.39
C HIS A 150 18.91 5.21 0.71
N ALA A 151 17.86 5.77 0.11
CA ALA A 151 16.81 5.04 -0.61
C ALA A 151 15.87 4.18 0.28
N PHE A 152 15.53 4.69 1.47
CA PHE A 152 14.52 4.09 2.36
C PHE A 152 14.75 2.61 2.75
N PRO A 153 15.98 2.19 3.12
CA PRO A 153 16.26 0.80 3.43
C PRO A 153 15.55 0.39 4.71
N ARG A 154 14.87 -0.77 4.67
CA ARG A 154 14.05 -1.27 5.78
C ARG A 154 14.82 -1.61 7.06
N THR A 155 16.13 -1.83 6.93
CA THR A 155 17.00 -2.27 8.02
C THR A 155 17.73 -1.12 8.71
N SER A 156 17.72 0.09 8.14
CA SER A 156 18.34 1.24 8.78
C SER A 156 17.34 2.00 9.64
N PHE A 157 17.83 2.59 10.73
CA PHE A 157 17.02 3.44 11.61
C PHE A 157 16.29 4.51 10.80
N ARG A 158 17.04 5.31 10.03
CA ARG A 158 16.51 6.44 9.24
C ARG A 158 15.50 5.99 8.20
N GLY A 159 15.72 4.85 7.54
CA GLY A 159 14.79 4.33 6.54
C GLY A 159 13.47 3.89 7.16
N ALA A 160 13.55 3.13 8.26
CA ALA A 160 12.38 2.58 8.94
C ALA A 160 11.55 3.66 9.66
N THR A 161 12.18 4.67 10.26
CA THR A 161 11.49 5.72 11.02
C THR A 161 11.09 6.89 10.12
N GLU A 162 12.06 7.74 9.77
CA GLU A 162 11.88 8.99 9.05
C GLU A 162 11.46 8.74 7.60
N GLY A 163 12.11 7.78 6.94
CA GLY A 163 11.89 7.45 5.54
C GLY A 163 10.47 7.01 5.23
N TYR A 164 9.97 6.04 5.99
CA TYR A 164 8.59 5.57 5.83
C TYR A 164 7.55 6.63 6.16
N THR A 165 7.81 7.47 7.16
CA THR A 165 6.94 8.61 7.48
C THR A 165 6.92 9.61 6.33
N ALA A 166 8.08 9.92 5.76
CA ALA A 166 8.20 10.81 4.62
C ALA A 166 7.47 10.26 3.38
N LEU A 167 7.60 8.96 3.11
CA LEU A 167 6.85 8.30 2.03
C LEU A 167 5.33 8.37 2.26
N ALA A 168 4.87 8.11 3.48
CA ALA A 168 3.45 8.18 3.82
C ALA A 168 2.88 9.59 3.62
N ILE A 169 3.60 10.63 4.07
CA ILE A 169 3.24 12.03 3.81
C ILE A 169 3.21 12.31 2.31
N GLY A 170 4.21 11.82 1.57
CA GLY A 170 4.31 11.99 0.13
C GLY A 170 3.15 11.40 -0.64
N PHE A 171 2.80 10.14 -0.36
CA PHE A 171 1.67 9.47 -0.99
C PHE A 171 0.34 10.11 -0.60
N ALA A 172 0.15 10.51 0.67
CA ALA A 172 -1.05 11.23 1.09
C ALA A 172 -1.21 12.58 0.37
N ALA A 173 -0.13 13.34 0.25
CA ALA A 173 -0.13 14.62 -0.46
C ALA A 173 -0.34 14.44 -1.98
N TRP A 174 0.26 13.42 -2.60
CA TRP A 174 0.02 13.11 -4.00
C TRP A 174 -1.42 12.63 -4.25
N LEU A 175 -1.97 11.79 -3.37
CA LEU A 175 -3.38 11.39 -3.43
C LEU A 175 -4.30 12.62 -3.36
N TYR A 176 -4.05 13.53 -2.40
CA TYR A 176 -4.79 14.79 -2.28
C TYR A 176 -4.67 15.65 -3.54
N ALA A 177 -3.46 15.80 -4.08
CA ALA A 177 -3.21 16.58 -5.29
C ALA A 177 -3.95 16.00 -6.50
N SER A 178 -3.97 14.67 -6.64
CA SER A 178 -4.71 13.97 -7.70
C SER A 178 -6.21 14.23 -7.59
N ALA A 179 -6.78 14.04 -6.40
CA ALA A 179 -8.20 14.32 -6.13
C ALA A 179 -8.55 15.80 -6.37
N ASN A 180 -7.68 16.73 -5.98
CA ASN A 180 -7.86 18.17 -6.22
C ASN A 180 -7.93 18.51 -7.70
N ARG A 181 -7.09 17.87 -8.52
CA ARG A 181 -7.10 18.05 -9.97
C ARG A 181 -8.36 17.49 -10.60
N ASP A 182 -8.78 16.30 -10.20
CA ASP A 182 -10.02 15.70 -10.73
C ASP A 182 -11.25 16.56 -10.38
N ALA A 183 -11.34 17.05 -9.14
CA ALA A 183 -12.42 17.95 -8.73
C ALA A 183 -12.38 19.29 -9.48
N SER A 184 -11.19 19.88 -9.64
CA SER A 184 -11.02 21.14 -10.40
C SER A 184 -11.44 20.99 -11.86
N MET A 185 -11.12 19.85 -12.49
CA MET A 185 -11.50 19.57 -13.86
C MET A 185 -13.00 19.31 -14.01
N ALA A 186 -13.63 18.63 -13.04
CA ALA A 186 -15.08 18.41 -13.03
C ALA A 186 -15.85 19.72 -12.90
N SER A 187 -15.41 20.63 -12.03
CA SER A 187 -16.04 21.95 -11.83
C SER A 187 -15.84 22.91 -13.00
N ALA A 188 -14.80 22.73 -13.83
CA ALA A 188 -14.50 23.61 -14.97
C ALA A 188 -15.39 23.37 -16.20
N GLY A 189 -16.35 22.44 -16.16
CA GLY A 189 -17.45 22.35 -17.13
C GLY A 189 -17.06 22.18 -18.60
N GLY A 190 -15.87 21.67 -18.91
CA GLY A 190 -15.39 21.48 -20.29
C GLY A 190 -15.11 22.77 -21.09
N SER A 191 -15.27 23.96 -20.49
CA SER A 191 -15.21 25.25 -21.20
C SER A 191 -13.87 26.00 -21.08
N GLY A 192 -12.78 25.30 -20.74
CA GLY A 192 -11.43 25.86 -20.83
C GLY A 192 -10.33 24.80 -20.76
N PRO A 193 -9.17 25.01 -21.40
CA PRO A 193 -8.05 24.10 -21.33
C PRO A 193 -7.39 24.26 -19.96
N VAL A 194 -7.92 23.63 -18.92
CA VAL A 194 -7.10 23.32 -17.75
C VAL A 194 -6.13 22.25 -18.20
N SER A 195 -5.00 22.69 -18.77
CA SER A 195 -3.90 21.83 -19.16
C SER A 195 -3.45 21.07 -17.92
N ALA A 196 -3.91 19.83 -17.79
CA ALA A 196 -3.50 18.96 -16.71
C ALA A 196 -1.98 18.81 -16.79
N PRO A 197 -1.25 18.88 -15.66
CA PRO A 197 0.18 18.65 -15.67
C PRO A 197 0.48 17.24 -16.20
N ILE A 198 1.65 17.06 -16.80
CA ILE A 198 2.03 15.81 -17.47
C ILE A 198 1.87 14.60 -16.55
N TRP A 199 2.26 14.73 -15.27
CA TRP A 199 2.11 13.66 -14.28
C TRP A 199 0.65 13.22 -14.09
N HIS A 200 -0.31 14.14 -14.10
CA HIS A 200 -1.72 13.83 -13.90
C HIS A 200 -2.30 13.16 -15.15
N ARG A 201 -1.91 13.62 -16.34
CA ARG A 201 -2.27 12.94 -17.60
C ARG A 201 -1.72 11.52 -17.65
N ALA A 202 -0.47 11.32 -17.22
CA ALA A 202 0.14 10.01 -17.15
C ALA A 202 -0.67 9.06 -16.25
N MET A 203 -1.08 9.50 -15.05
CA MET A 203 -1.91 8.71 -14.14
C MET A 203 -3.31 8.39 -14.69
N ARG A 204 -3.78 9.15 -15.68
CA ARG A 204 -5.06 8.93 -16.36
C ARG A 204 -4.95 8.09 -17.63
N LEU A 205 -3.76 7.58 -17.97
CA LEU A 205 -3.61 6.61 -19.05
C LEU A 205 -4.43 5.35 -18.72
N SER A 206 -5.23 4.91 -19.69
CA SER A 206 -6.14 3.76 -19.53
C SER A 206 -5.42 2.49 -19.07
N GLY A 207 -4.18 2.29 -19.53
CA GLY A 207 -3.32 1.19 -19.06
C GLY A 207 -3.04 1.25 -17.56
N LEU A 208 -2.63 2.42 -17.04
CA LEU A 208 -2.36 2.58 -15.60
C LEU A 208 -3.63 2.49 -14.75
N GLN A 209 -4.75 3.02 -15.25
CA GLN A 209 -6.05 2.86 -14.57
C GLN A 209 -6.48 1.40 -14.53
N SER A 210 -6.22 0.65 -15.60
CA SER A 210 -6.48 -0.80 -15.65
C SER A 210 -5.63 -1.56 -14.64
N VAL A 211 -4.34 -1.24 -14.54
CA VAL A 211 -3.46 -1.81 -13.50
C VAL A 211 -3.98 -1.46 -12.10
N GLY A 212 -4.39 -0.21 -11.86
CA GLY A 212 -4.99 0.22 -10.60
C GLY A 212 -6.24 -0.60 -10.24
N LYS A 213 -7.11 -0.85 -11.22
CA LYS A 213 -8.35 -1.64 -11.05
C LYS A 213 -8.07 -3.09 -10.61
N TYR A 214 -7.04 -3.73 -11.15
CA TYR A 214 -6.71 -5.13 -10.83
C TYR A 214 -5.59 -5.27 -9.77
N SER A 215 -5.09 -4.17 -9.23
CA SER A 215 -3.92 -4.12 -8.35
C SER A 215 -4.08 -4.99 -7.09
N TYR A 216 -5.27 -5.00 -6.48
CA TYR A 216 -5.56 -5.86 -5.33
C TYR A 216 -5.41 -7.35 -5.68
N GLY A 217 -6.02 -7.78 -6.80
CA GLY A 217 -5.88 -9.15 -7.29
C GLY A 217 -4.42 -9.50 -7.59
N MET A 218 -3.69 -8.59 -8.25
CA MET A 218 -2.26 -8.76 -8.51
C MET A 218 -1.46 -8.94 -7.21
N TYR A 219 -1.72 -8.09 -6.21
CA TYR A 219 -1.09 -8.17 -4.90
C TYR A 219 -1.37 -9.51 -4.21
N VAL A 220 -2.59 -10.06 -4.32
CA VAL A 220 -2.89 -11.36 -3.72
C VAL A 220 -2.11 -12.50 -4.38
N VAL A 221 -2.02 -12.52 -5.72
CA VAL A 221 -1.52 -13.68 -6.47
C VAL A 221 -0.02 -13.64 -6.80
N HIS A 222 0.62 -12.48 -6.80
CA HIS A 222 1.98 -12.34 -7.33
C HIS A 222 3.02 -13.23 -6.64
N LYS A 223 2.96 -13.37 -5.31
CA LYS A 223 3.92 -14.19 -4.55
C LYS A 223 3.71 -15.68 -4.75
N PRO A 224 2.49 -16.24 -4.66
CA PRO A 224 2.23 -17.62 -5.09
C PRO A 224 2.66 -17.89 -6.53
N LEU A 225 2.36 -16.99 -7.47
CA LEU A 225 2.80 -17.14 -8.85
C LEU A 225 4.33 -17.13 -8.98
N HIS A 226 5.00 -16.26 -8.21
CA HIS A 226 6.44 -16.21 -8.17
C HIS A 226 7.03 -17.56 -7.71
N ASP A 227 6.58 -18.08 -6.57
CA ASP A 227 7.16 -19.29 -5.96
C ASP A 227 6.84 -20.56 -6.74
N LEU A 228 5.61 -20.65 -7.29
CA LEU A 228 5.14 -21.86 -7.96
C LEU A 228 5.63 -21.97 -9.40
N PHE A 229 5.65 -20.84 -10.12
CA PHE A 229 5.89 -20.84 -11.56
C PHE A 229 7.21 -20.19 -11.92
N SER A 230 7.47 -18.97 -11.45
CA SER A 230 8.55 -18.16 -11.98
C SER A 230 9.94 -18.71 -11.65
N VAL A 231 10.18 -19.17 -10.41
CA VAL A 231 11.47 -19.73 -9.99
C VAL A 231 11.78 -21.02 -10.74
N LYS A 232 10.80 -21.93 -10.84
CA LYS A 232 10.96 -23.22 -11.52
C LYS A 232 11.12 -23.07 -13.03
N LEU A 233 10.40 -22.12 -13.64
CA LEU A 233 10.47 -21.87 -15.08
C LEU A 233 11.84 -21.29 -15.45
N LEU A 234 12.32 -20.28 -14.72
CA LEU A 234 13.64 -19.69 -14.97
C LEU A 234 14.78 -20.69 -14.74
N SER A 235 14.71 -21.49 -13.68
CA SER A 235 15.73 -22.52 -13.42
C SER A 235 15.75 -23.57 -14.54
N LYS A 236 14.59 -23.93 -15.11
CA LYS A 236 14.49 -24.86 -16.23
C LYS A 236 15.12 -24.31 -17.52
N PHE A 237 15.05 -23.00 -17.74
CA PHE A 237 15.70 -22.34 -18.88
C PHE A 237 17.14 -21.88 -18.59
N GLY A 238 17.70 -22.21 -17.42
CA GLY A 238 19.06 -21.83 -17.03
C GLY A 238 19.25 -20.32 -16.83
N VAL A 239 18.16 -19.55 -16.69
CA VAL A 239 18.22 -18.10 -16.55
C VAL A 239 18.55 -17.74 -15.11
N GLN A 240 19.79 -17.29 -14.89
CA GLN A 240 20.22 -16.77 -13.60
C GLN A 240 19.81 -15.30 -13.47
N THR A 241 19.02 -14.97 -12.45
CA THR A 241 18.61 -13.59 -12.13
C THR A 241 19.62 -12.90 -11.21
N ALA A 242 20.35 -13.67 -10.40
CA ALA A 242 21.42 -13.15 -9.55
C ALA A 242 22.58 -12.64 -10.43
N GLY A 243 23.03 -11.41 -10.19
CA GLY A 243 24.16 -10.80 -10.91
C GLY A 243 23.84 -10.25 -12.30
N HIS A 244 22.63 -10.49 -12.84
CA HIS A 244 22.25 -10.05 -14.19
C HIS A 244 21.01 -9.17 -14.16
N ILE A 245 21.21 -7.84 -14.16
CA ILE A 245 20.11 -6.86 -14.06
C ILE A 245 19.05 -7.03 -15.17
N GLY A 246 19.47 -7.37 -16.40
CA GLY A 246 18.55 -7.63 -17.51
C GLY A 246 17.60 -8.80 -17.24
N ASN A 247 18.14 -9.91 -16.72
CA ASN A 247 17.36 -11.09 -16.38
C ASN A 247 16.44 -10.82 -15.18
N ALA A 248 16.91 -10.05 -14.19
CA ALA A 248 16.09 -9.64 -13.06
C ALA A 248 14.91 -8.74 -13.50
N CYS A 249 15.16 -7.76 -14.37
CA CYS A 249 14.12 -6.90 -14.93
C CYS A 249 13.11 -7.70 -15.77
N LEU A 250 13.60 -8.62 -16.62
CA LEU A 250 12.73 -9.49 -17.41
C LEU A 250 11.87 -10.38 -16.52
N HIS A 251 12.44 -10.96 -15.47
CA HIS A 251 11.71 -11.76 -14.49
C HIS A 251 10.58 -10.98 -13.82
N VAL A 252 10.89 -9.79 -13.29
CA VAL A 252 9.89 -8.92 -12.65
C VAL A 252 8.79 -8.55 -13.65
N LEU A 253 9.14 -8.23 -14.89
CA LEU A 253 8.17 -7.92 -15.93
C LEU A 253 7.25 -9.11 -16.23
N VAL A 254 7.81 -10.32 -16.37
CA VAL A 254 7.03 -11.54 -16.62
C VAL A 254 6.10 -11.83 -15.44
N VAL A 255 6.60 -11.81 -14.20
CA VAL A 255 5.78 -12.02 -13.00
C VAL A 255 4.66 -10.98 -12.92
N MET A 256 4.95 -9.71 -13.22
CA MET A 256 3.96 -8.64 -13.25
C MET A 256 2.88 -8.87 -14.31
N LEU A 257 3.26 -9.26 -15.53
CA LEU A 257 2.31 -9.53 -16.63
C LEU A 257 1.43 -10.74 -16.34
N VAL A 258 2.01 -11.83 -15.83
CA VAL A 258 1.26 -13.05 -15.45
C VAL A 258 0.33 -12.75 -14.27
N SER A 259 0.78 -11.96 -13.29
CA SER A 259 -0.05 -11.52 -12.17
C SER A 259 -1.20 -10.65 -12.63
N TYR A 260 -0.96 -9.71 -13.56
CA TYR A 260 -1.99 -8.89 -14.17
C TYR A 260 -3.03 -9.73 -14.92
N ALA A 261 -2.59 -10.66 -15.78
CA ALA A 261 -3.49 -11.53 -16.52
C ALA A 261 -4.33 -12.42 -15.59
N THR A 262 -3.71 -12.99 -14.55
CA THR A 262 -4.38 -13.80 -13.54
C THR A 262 -5.41 -12.98 -12.75
N ALA A 263 -5.03 -11.78 -12.30
CA ALA A 263 -5.92 -10.86 -11.60
C ALA A 263 -7.08 -10.40 -12.48
N TRP A 264 -6.82 -10.12 -13.75
CA TRP A 264 -7.84 -9.77 -14.74
C TRP A 264 -8.85 -10.91 -14.93
N LEU A 265 -8.37 -12.15 -15.11
CA LEU A 265 -9.23 -13.34 -15.20
C LEU A 265 -10.05 -13.52 -13.93
N SER A 266 -9.42 -13.45 -12.76
CA SER A 266 -10.09 -13.53 -11.45
C SER A 266 -11.19 -12.48 -11.33
N TYR A 267 -10.93 -11.24 -11.77
CA TYR A 267 -11.90 -10.17 -11.68
C TYR A 267 -13.15 -10.47 -12.52
N HIS A 268 -12.98 -10.84 -13.80
CA HIS A 268 -14.10 -11.03 -14.73
C HIS A 268 -14.84 -12.36 -14.54
N LEU A 269 -14.14 -13.41 -14.13
CA LEU A 269 -14.74 -14.74 -13.95
C LEU A 269 -15.34 -14.92 -12.55
N TYR A 270 -14.78 -14.27 -11.53
CA TYR A 270 -15.17 -14.48 -10.14
C TYR A 270 -15.62 -13.18 -9.47
N GLU A 271 -14.73 -12.22 -9.27
CA GLU A 271 -14.94 -11.05 -8.39
C GLU A 271 -16.15 -10.20 -8.79
N VAL A 272 -16.32 -9.93 -10.09
CA VAL A 272 -17.39 -9.05 -10.60
C VAL A 272 -18.78 -9.60 -10.27
N HIS A 273 -18.94 -10.92 -10.18
CA HIS A 273 -20.21 -11.56 -9.85
C HIS A 273 -20.60 -11.29 -8.39
N PHE A 274 -19.63 -11.35 -7.46
CA PHE A 274 -19.86 -10.99 -6.06
C PHE A 274 -20.04 -9.49 -5.87
N LEU A 275 -19.26 -8.65 -6.56
CA LEU A 275 -19.40 -7.21 -6.47
C LEU A 275 -20.77 -6.72 -6.93
N ARG A 276 -21.40 -7.38 -7.91
CA ARG A 276 -22.79 -7.10 -8.32
C ARG A 276 -23.81 -7.34 -7.21
N LEU A 277 -23.50 -8.18 -6.23
CA LEU A 277 -24.38 -8.42 -5.06
C LEU A 277 -24.41 -7.23 -4.10
N LYS A 278 -23.46 -6.29 -4.18
CA LYS A 278 -23.48 -5.07 -3.34
C LYS A 278 -24.77 -4.27 -3.48
N ARG A 279 -25.47 -4.37 -4.62
CA ARG A 279 -26.79 -3.74 -4.84
C ARG A 279 -27.87 -4.16 -3.82
N TYR A 280 -27.66 -5.26 -3.11
CA TYR A 280 -28.60 -5.76 -2.09
C TYR A 280 -28.26 -5.29 -0.66
N PHE A 281 -27.10 -4.65 -0.47
CA PHE A 281 -26.57 -4.27 0.85
C PHE A 281 -26.16 -2.79 0.94
N ALA A 282 -26.36 -2.03 -0.14
CA ALA A 282 -25.99 -0.61 -0.25
C ALA A 282 -27.20 0.30 -0.04
#